data_AF-A0A3M1QHQ5-F1
#
_entry.id   AF-A0A3M1QHQ5-F1
#
_cell.length_a   1.000
_cell.length_b   1.000
_cell.length_c   1.000
_cell.angle_alpha   90.00
_cell.angle_beta   90.00
_cell.angle_gamma   90.00
#
_symmetry.space_group_name_H-M   'P 1'
#
loop_
_entity.id
_entity.type
_entity.pdbx_description
1 polymer ?
#
loop_
_entity_poly.entity_id
_entity_poly.type
_entity_poly.pdbx_seq_one_letter_code
_entity_poly.pdbx_strand_id
1 'polypeptide(L)'
;MGKPSFLQTQTSPQERNGRLTKRQYVRFAFYKIDPMWRRLPSEKQAEQKRELLATIENFNRRMLLRPYSLMGTRADTELLLWQIAESIEPFQELATAIMCTTMGGYLELTRSYLSQTKRSIYEIRDGLGNDHEQLIVQPTEAKYLFIYPFVKTRPWYRMSLAARQGMMDEHIQIGRKYPSVKLNTTYSFGIDDQEFVVAFETDEPADFLDLVQELRETEASLYTLQDTPLYTCINMSLAEALDALGGPKIAEPRKTETIKEVWIDVCPVDEFQPGETKVLYLDGQQVALFNVDGNLYALSNRCSHARGPLAEGEIEVSDDGCTVTCPWHYAKFDLSSGQVVDGVASAPVPSYIVEVRDDVIYVGRVPVAE
;
A
#
# COMPACT_ATOMS: atom_id res chain seq x y z
N MET A 1 27.64 29.07 48.71
CA MET A 1 26.55 29.28 47.74
C MET A 1 27.08 29.00 46.34
N GLY A 2 27.10 27.74 45.93
CA GLY A 2 27.46 27.32 44.57
C GLY A 2 26.18 26.94 43.84
N LYS A 3 25.89 27.61 42.71
CA LYS A 3 24.77 27.24 41.84
C LYS A 3 25.16 25.97 41.07
N PRO A 4 24.30 24.93 41.00
CA PRO A 4 24.54 23.82 40.09
C PRO A 4 24.24 24.26 38.66
N SER A 5 25.20 24.00 37.77
CA SER A 5 25.10 24.12 36.32
C SER A 5 24.17 23.02 35.79
N PHE A 6 22.96 23.39 35.36
CA PHE A 6 22.10 22.52 34.56
C PHE A 6 22.68 22.45 33.14
N LEU A 7 23.40 21.38 32.84
CA LEU A 7 23.65 20.95 31.46
C LEU A 7 22.34 20.34 30.94
N GLN A 8 21.48 21.17 30.34
CA GLN A 8 20.48 20.70 29.41
C GLN A 8 21.23 20.14 28.20
N THR A 9 21.24 18.82 28.04
CA THR A 9 21.52 18.18 26.75
C THR A 9 20.42 18.62 25.78
N GLN A 10 20.66 19.72 25.08
CA GLN A 10 19.92 20.08 23.89
C GLN A 10 20.24 19.02 22.84
N THR A 11 19.35 18.04 22.69
CA THR A 11 19.34 17.18 21.50
C THR A 11 19.20 18.08 20.28
N SER A 12 20.11 17.91 19.33
CA SER A 12 20.18 18.77 18.15
C SER A 12 18.91 18.58 17.29
N PRO A 13 18.49 19.58 16.50
CA PRO A 13 17.39 19.44 15.54
C PRO A 13 17.60 18.28 14.54
N GLN A 14 18.83 17.79 14.38
CA GLN A 14 19.16 16.65 13.51
C GLN A 14 18.77 15.30 14.12
N GLU A 15 18.68 15.16 15.44
CA GLU A 15 18.24 13.91 16.09
C GLU A 15 16.70 13.79 16.14
N ARG A 16 15.97 14.90 16.12
CA ARG A 16 14.50 14.89 15.93
C ARG A 16 14.08 14.51 14.49
N ASN A 17 15.00 14.58 13.53
CA ASN A 17 14.78 14.21 12.12
C ASN A 17 15.16 12.75 11.80
N GLY A 18 15.46 11.91 12.80
CA GLY A 18 15.78 10.49 12.60
C GLY A 18 14.59 9.59 12.19
N ARG A 19 13.36 10.11 12.23
CA ARG A 19 12.15 9.46 11.70
C ARG A 19 11.79 10.01 10.31
N LEU A 20 12.77 10.21 9.44
CA LEU A 20 12.49 10.34 8.01
C LEU A 20 12.03 8.96 7.51
N THR A 21 10.76 8.84 7.15
CA THR A 21 10.13 7.63 6.59
C THR A 21 11.03 7.04 5.50
N LYS A 22 11.56 5.84 5.74
CA LYS A 22 12.48 5.18 4.80
C LYS A 22 11.77 4.97 3.46
N ARG A 23 12.47 5.24 2.36
CA ARG A 23 12.00 4.88 1.02
C ARG A 23 11.73 3.37 0.96
N GLN A 24 10.69 3.00 0.23
CA GLN A 24 10.32 1.62 0.02
C GLN A 24 10.79 1.19 -1.36
N TYR A 25 11.34 -0.02 -1.44
CA TYR A 25 11.48 -0.72 -2.70
C TYR A 25 10.14 -1.34 -3.07
N VAL A 26 9.86 -1.34 -4.36
CA VAL A 26 8.61 -1.83 -4.93
C VAL A 26 8.96 -2.76 -6.07
N ARG A 27 8.31 -3.93 -6.10
CA ARG A 27 8.49 -4.92 -7.16
C ARG A 27 7.15 -5.41 -7.67
N PHE A 28 6.99 -5.40 -8.99
CA PHE A 28 5.85 -6.01 -9.68
C PHE A 28 6.32 -7.28 -10.37
N ALA A 29 6.05 -8.45 -9.78
CA ALA A 29 6.49 -9.74 -10.30
C ALA A 29 5.33 -10.46 -11.00
N PHE A 30 5.48 -10.69 -12.31
CA PHE A 30 4.46 -11.28 -13.18
C PHE A 30 4.83 -12.72 -13.51
N TYR A 31 3.86 -13.63 -13.32
CA TYR A 31 4.03 -15.06 -13.53
C TYR A 31 3.03 -15.59 -14.55
N LYS A 32 3.49 -16.56 -15.33
CA LYS A 32 2.68 -17.40 -16.20
C LYS A 32 2.81 -18.85 -15.77
N ILE A 33 1.70 -19.58 -15.72
CA ILE A 33 1.73 -21.01 -15.41
C ILE A 33 1.96 -21.81 -16.68
N ASP A 34 2.87 -22.79 -16.61
CA ASP A 34 3.05 -23.78 -17.67
C ASP A 34 1.74 -24.56 -17.85
N PRO A 35 1.18 -24.64 -19.08
CA PRO A 35 -0.02 -25.43 -19.37
C PRO A 35 0.05 -26.91 -18.93
N MET A 36 1.24 -27.50 -18.78
CA MET A 36 1.42 -28.84 -18.23
C MET A 36 0.88 -28.99 -16.82
N TRP A 37 0.98 -27.94 -15.99
CA TRP A 37 0.44 -27.94 -14.62
C TRP A 37 -1.07 -28.21 -14.60
N ARG A 38 -1.82 -27.61 -15.54
CA ARG A 38 -3.27 -27.77 -15.66
C ARG A 38 -3.70 -29.19 -16.05
N ARG A 39 -2.77 -30.02 -16.52
CA ARG A 39 -3.00 -31.43 -16.89
C ARG A 39 -2.72 -32.40 -15.74
N LEU A 40 -2.19 -31.92 -14.62
CA LEU A 40 -1.96 -32.74 -13.43
C LEU A 40 -3.31 -33.23 -12.85
N PRO A 41 -3.32 -34.31 -12.05
CA PRO A 41 -4.51 -34.69 -11.30
C PRO A 41 -4.99 -33.55 -10.40
N SER A 42 -6.31 -33.36 -10.27
CA SER A 42 -6.89 -32.26 -9.49
C SER A 42 -6.37 -32.22 -8.05
N GLU A 43 -6.21 -33.38 -7.40
CA GLU A 43 -5.67 -33.47 -6.04
C GLU A 43 -4.27 -32.86 -5.94
N LYS A 44 -3.40 -33.14 -6.92
CA LYS A 44 -2.05 -32.57 -7.00
C LYS A 44 -2.09 -31.07 -7.24
N GLN A 45 -2.96 -30.59 -8.11
CA GLN A 45 -3.14 -29.15 -8.32
C GLN A 45 -3.54 -28.44 -7.01
N ALA A 46 -4.50 -29.01 -6.25
CA ALA A 46 -4.95 -28.43 -5.00
C ALA A 46 -3.87 -28.44 -3.91
N GLU A 47 -3.12 -29.54 -3.78
CA GLU A 47 -1.95 -29.66 -2.88
C GLU A 47 -0.91 -28.56 -3.16
N GLN A 48 -0.53 -28.43 -4.44
CA GLN A 48 0.45 -27.46 -4.90
C GLN A 48 0.01 -26.00 -4.70
N LYS A 49 -1.26 -25.68 -4.96
CA LYS A 49 -1.80 -24.34 -4.67
C LYS A 49 -1.73 -24.01 -3.18
N ARG A 50 -2.07 -24.96 -2.29
CA ARG A 50 -2.02 -24.74 -0.82
C ARG A 50 -0.59 -24.56 -0.33
N GLU A 51 0.34 -25.35 -0.85
CA GLU A 51 1.78 -25.20 -0.56
C GLU A 51 2.27 -23.80 -0.95
N LEU A 52 1.94 -23.35 -2.17
CA LEU A 52 2.33 -22.04 -2.66
C LEU A 52 1.68 -20.90 -1.86
N LEU A 53 0.38 -21.01 -1.57
CA LEU A 53 -0.37 -20.07 -0.74
C LEU A 53 0.31 -19.88 0.63
N ALA A 54 0.52 -20.97 1.37
CA ALA A 54 1.15 -20.94 2.68
C ALA A 54 2.59 -20.39 2.61
N THR A 55 3.33 -20.75 1.56
CA THR A 55 4.69 -20.25 1.34
C THR A 55 4.71 -18.73 1.20
N ILE A 56 3.83 -18.16 0.37
CA ILE A 56 3.76 -16.72 0.14
C ILE A 56 3.24 -15.97 1.38
N GLU A 57 2.22 -16.51 2.06
CA GLU A 57 1.63 -15.88 3.25
C GLU A 57 2.62 -15.73 4.41
N ASN A 58 3.60 -16.64 4.51
CA ASN A 58 4.69 -16.52 5.50
C ASN A 58 5.54 -15.25 5.33
N PHE A 59 5.49 -14.59 4.16
CA PHE A 59 6.20 -13.34 3.90
C PHE A 59 5.37 -12.08 4.18
N ASN A 60 4.07 -12.20 4.49
CA ASN A 60 3.19 -11.04 4.75
C ASN A 60 3.63 -10.18 5.94
N ARG A 61 4.44 -10.73 6.87
CA ARG A 61 5.00 -9.97 8.00
C ARG A 61 6.26 -9.17 7.64
N ARG A 62 6.88 -9.46 6.51
CA ARG A 62 8.18 -8.89 6.10
C ARG A 62 8.07 -7.85 4.99
N MET A 63 6.98 -7.91 4.23
CA MET A 63 6.67 -7.00 3.14
C MET A 63 5.16 -6.91 2.96
N LEU A 64 4.69 -5.81 2.39
CA LEU A 64 3.33 -5.76 1.87
C LEU A 64 3.29 -6.53 0.54
N LEU A 65 2.34 -7.46 0.43
CA LEU A 65 2.17 -8.30 -0.75
C LEU A 65 0.70 -8.26 -1.19
N ARG A 66 0.47 -7.93 -2.46
CA ARG A 66 -0.87 -7.90 -3.05
C ARG A 66 -0.91 -8.74 -4.33
N PRO A 67 -1.75 -9.78 -4.38
CA PRO A 67 -1.92 -10.60 -5.57
C PRO A 67 -2.99 -10.02 -6.49
N TYR A 68 -2.78 -10.18 -7.79
CA TYR A 68 -3.76 -9.81 -8.80
C TYR A 68 -3.80 -10.88 -9.89
N SER A 69 -4.99 -11.10 -10.45
CA SER A 69 -5.16 -11.94 -11.63
C SER A 69 -5.08 -11.12 -12.91
N LEU A 70 -4.40 -11.66 -13.92
CA LEU A 70 -4.40 -11.17 -15.30
C LEU A 70 -5.01 -12.21 -16.26
N MET A 71 -5.58 -13.28 -15.70
CA MET A 71 -6.20 -14.33 -16.50
C MET A 71 -7.35 -13.73 -17.34
N GLY A 72 -7.22 -13.81 -18.66
CA GLY A 72 -8.20 -13.28 -19.62
C GLY A 72 -7.99 -11.83 -20.03
N THR A 73 -7.10 -11.07 -19.36
CA THR A 73 -6.76 -9.69 -19.76
C THR A 73 -5.46 -9.62 -20.56
N ARG A 74 -4.54 -10.59 -20.37
CA ARG A 74 -3.31 -10.74 -21.16
C ARG A 74 -3.01 -12.21 -21.48
N ALA A 75 -2.25 -12.43 -22.55
CA ALA A 75 -1.87 -13.76 -23.02
C ALA A 75 -0.48 -14.23 -22.52
N ASP A 76 0.36 -13.30 -22.08
CA ASP A 76 1.77 -13.52 -21.72
C ASP A 76 2.01 -13.56 -20.20
N THR A 77 0.99 -13.31 -19.38
CA THR A 77 1.07 -13.41 -17.92
C THR A 77 -0.33 -13.59 -17.33
N GLU A 78 -0.42 -14.21 -16.15
CA GLU A 78 -1.69 -14.63 -15.54
C GLU A 78 -1.80 -14.25 -14.06
N LEU A 79 -0.67 -14.09 -13.37
CA LEU A 79 -0.59 -13.71 -11.95
C LEU A 79 0.40 -12.55 -11.77
N LEU A 80 0.03 -11.56 -10.98
CA LEU A 80 0.92 -10.52 -10.49
C LEU A 80 1.01 -10.62 -8.97
N LEU A 81 2.23 -10.53 -8.44
CA LEU A 81 2.50 -10.24 -7.03
C LEU A 81 3.13 -8.84 -6.95
N TRP A 82 2.38 -7.88 -6.41
CA TRP A 82 2.88 -6.55 -6.08
C TRP A 82 3.48 -6.58 -4.67
N GLN A 83 4.79 -6.33 -4.58
CA GLN A 83 5.60 -6.49 -3.38
C GLN A 83 6.22 -5.15 -2.96
N ILE A 84 6.17 -4.82 -1.67
CA ILE A 84 6.68 -3.55 -1.15
C ILE A 84 7.41 -3.79 0.17
N ALA A 85 8.69 -3.40 0.24
CA ALA A 85 9.55 -3.66 1.39
C ALA A 85 10.53 -2.50 1.62
N GLU A 86 11.13 -2.43 2.82
CA GLU A 86 12.18 -1.44 3.13
C GLU A 86 13.55 -1.81 2.55
N SER A 87 13.74 -3.06 2.14
CA SER A 87 14.98 -3.58 1.55
C SER A 87 14.68 -4.59 0.43
N ILE A 88 15.70 -4.97 -0.35
CA ILE A 88 15.52 -5.80 -1.57
C ILE A 88 15.56 -7.30 -1.24
N GLU A 89 16.27 -7.70 -0.18
CA GLU A 89 16.50 -9.10 0.20
C GLU A 89 15.19 -9.90 0.32
N PRO A 90 14.11 -9.40 0.95
CA PRO A 90 12.85 -10.14 1.03
C PRO A 90 12.29 -10.54 -0.34
N PHE A 91 12.50 -9.73 -1.40
CA PHE A 91 12.03 -10.07 -2.75
C PHE A 91 12.79 -11.25 -3.35
N GLN A 92 14.10 -11.35 -3.08
CA GLN A 92 14.94 -12.46 -3.54
C GLN A 92 14.60 -13.73 -2.76
N GLU A 93 14.39 -13.61 -1.45
CA GLU A 93 14.01 -14.73 -0.59
C GLU A 93 12.63 -15.29 -0.95
N LEU A 94 11.64 -14.43 -1.16
CA LEU A 94 10.30 -14.84 -1.61
C LEU A 94 10.36 -15.51 -2.99
N ALA A 95 11.11 -14.92 -3.94
CA ALA A 95 11.27 -15.54 -5.25
C ALA A 95 11.89 -16.94 -5.14
N THR A 96 12.91 -17.11 -4.30
CA THR A 96 13.52 -18.42 -4.04
C THR A 96 12.53 -19.39 -3.41
N ALA A 97 11.79 -18.95 -2.40
CA ALA A 97 10.78 -19.77 -1.72
C ALA A 97 9.69 -20.24 -2.69
N ILE A 98 9.18 -19.36 -3.57
CA ILE A 98 8.22 -19.71 -4.62
C ILE A 98 8.80 -20.81 -5.52
N MET A 99 10.04 -20.63 -6.01
CA MET A 99 10.69 -21.60 -6.91
C MET A 99 11.00 -22.94 -6.23
N CYS A 100 11.10 -22.98 -4.90
CA CYS A 100 11.28 -24.20 -4.13
C CYS A 100 9.97 -24.97 -3.89
N THR A 101 8.80 -24.36 -4.12
CA THR A 101 7.52 -25.09 -4.05
C THR A 101 7.34 -26.00 -5.26
N THR A 102 6.49 -27.01 -5.12
CA THR A 102 6.18 -27.92 -6.24
C THR A 102 5.51 -27.17 -7.40
N MET A 103 4.65 -26.18 -7.11
CA MET A 103 4.02 -25.33 -8.14
C MET A 103 5.03 -24.39 -8.80
N GLY A 104 6.06 -23.96 -8.07
CA GLY A 104 7.12 -23.07 -8.55
C GLY A 104 7.84 -23.60 -9.78
N GLY A 105 8.02 -24.92 -9.89
CA GLY A 105 8.59 -25.56 -11.08
C GLY A 105 7.76 -25.39 -12.36
N TYR A 106 6.50 -24.96 -12.25
CA TYR A 106 5.62 -24.64 -13.38
C TYR A 106 5.39 -23.13 -13.56
N LEU A 107 5.94 -22.28 -12.69
CA LEU A 107 5.76 -20.84 -12.76
C LEU A 107 6.95 -20.19 -13.51
N GLU A 108 6.63 -19.54 -14.61
CA GLU A 108 7.59 -18.72 -15.35
C GLU A 108 7.45 -17.26 -14.90
N LEU A 109 8.53 -16.66 -14.39
CA LEU A 109 8.58 -15.21 -14.16
C LEU A 109 8.76 -14.49 -15.49
N THR A 110 7.66 -14.02 -16.09
CA THR A 110 7.71 -13.43 -17.44
C THR A 110 8.21 -12.00 -17.42
N ARG A 111 7.89 -11.24 -16.36
CA ARG A 111 8.28 -9.84 -16.18
C ARG A 111 8.49 -9.52 -14.70
N SER A 112 9.43 -8.63 -14.42
CA SER A 112 9.69 -8.11 -13.08
C SER A 112 10.12 -6.67 -13.22
N TYR A 113 9.39 -5.74 -12.60
CA TYR A 113 9.80 -4.34 -12.53
C TYR A 113 10.20 -4.01 -11.10
N LEU A 114 11.47 -3.67 -10.89
CA LEU A 114 12.01 -3.21 -9.62
C LEU A 114 12.12 -1.70 -9.63
N SER A 115 11.60 -1.06 -8.59
CA SER A 115 11.59 0.38 -8.44
C SER A 115 11.68 0.78 -6.96
N GLN A 116 11.77 2.08 -6.71
CA GLN A 116 11.79 2.66 -5.37
C GLN A 116 10.88 3.89 -5.30
N THR A 117 10.27 4.13 -4.15
CA THR A 117 9.60 5.40 -3.87
C THR A 117 10.62 6.54 -3.79
N LYS A 118 10.24 7.70 -4.31
CA LYS A 118 11.08 8.89 -4.32
C LYS A 118 10.19 10.12 -4.41
N ARG A 119 10.57 11.17 -3.69
CA ARG A 119 9.90 12.48 -3.78
C ARG A 119 9.95 13.00 -5.22
N SER A 120 8.81 13.48 -5.70
CA SER A 120 8.72 14.17 -6.99
C SER A 120 9.66 15.38 -7.01
N ILE A 121 10.28 15.62 -8.16
CA ILE A 121 11.05 16.84 -8.41
C ILE A 121 10.18 18.00 -8.92
N TYR A 122 8.92 17.72 -9.23
CA TYR A 122 7.95 18.70 -9.69
C TYR A 122 7.08 19.14 -8.53
N GLU A 123 6.84 20.44 -8.44
CA GLU A 123 5.88 21.01 -7.49
C GLU A 123 4.47 20.62 -7.93
N ILE A 124 3.69 20.04 -7.03
CA ILE A 124 2.28 19.74 -7.28
C ILE A 124 1.48 20.76 -6.47
N ARG A 125 1.02 21.82 -7.15
CA ARG A 125 0.34 22.94 -6.49
C ARG A 125 -1.13 22.61 -6.31
N ASP A 126 -1.50 22.10 -5.15
CA ASP A 126 -2.86 21.65 -4.86
C ASP A 126 -3.77 22.76 -4.33
N GLY A 127 -3.29 24.01 -4.23
CA GLY A 127 -4.02 25.11 -3.59
C GLY A 127 -4.22 24.94 -2.08
N LEU A 128 -3.94 23.74 -1.55
CA LEU A 128 -4.11 23.31 -0.15
C LEU A 128 -2.77 23.11 0.59
N GLY A 129 -1.63 23.43 -0.02
CA GLY A 129 -0.32 23.37 0.64
C GLY A 129 0.21 21.96 0.97
N ASN A 130 -0.45 20.89 0.50
CA ASN A 130 -0.01 19.52 0.72
C ASN A 130 1.06 19.12 -0.30
N ASP A 131 2.33 19.33 0.06
CA ASP A 131 3.45 18.70 -0.61
C ASP A 131 3.35 17.19 -0.33
N HIS A 132 2.77 16.41 -1.25
CA HIS A 132 2.60 14.97 -1.06
C HIS A 132 3.97 14.26 -1.01
N GLU A 133 4.50 14.10 0.20
CA GLU A 133 5.69 13.31 0.53
C GLU A 133 5.40 11.80 0.42
N GLN A 134 5.05 11.31 -0.77
CA GLN A 134 4.78 9.88 -1.00
C GLN A 134 6.09 9.07 -1.06
N LEU A 135 6.74 8.94 0.09
CA LEU A 135 7.86 8.01 0.32
C LEU A 135 7.37 6.60 0.70
N ILE A 136 6.09 6.47 1.04
CA ILE A 136 5.44 5.22 1.41
C ILE A 136 4.31 4.97 0.41
N VAL A 137 4.28 3.79 -0.20
CA VAL A 137 3.19 3.36 -1.06
C VAL A 137 1.99 2.99 -0.20
N GLN A 138 0.81 3.45 -0.59
CA GLN A 138 -0.44 3.18 0.10
C GLN A 138 -1.46 2.57 -0.88
N PRO A 139 -1.37 1.25 -1.13
CA PRO A 139 -2.30 0.60 -2.03
C PRO A 139 -3.76 0.76 -1.57
N THR A 140 -4.67 0.84 -2.52
CA THR A 140 -6.11 1.00 -2.31
C THR A 140 -6.86 -0.33 -2.40
N GLU A 141 -8.07 -0.43 -1.86
CA GLU A 141 -8.92 -1.62 -2.10
C GLU A 141 -9.63 -1.62 -3.46
N ALA A 142 -9.19 -0.79 -4.42
CA ALA A 142 -9.78 -0.74 -5.74
C ALA A 142 -9.68 -2.11 -6.45
N LYS A 143 -10.69 -2.41 -7.26
CA LYS A 143 -10.84 -3.67 -7.97
C LYS A 143 -9.83 -3.83 -9.10
N TYR A 144 -9.41 -2.74 -9.75
CA TYR A 144 -8.52 -2.80 -10.90
C TYR A 144 -7.20 -2.08 -10.62
N LEU A 145 -6.13 -2.67 -11.17
CA LEU A 145 -4.79 -2.11 -11.15
C LEU A 145 -4.22 -2.12 -12.57
N PHE A 146 -3.79 -0.96 -13.06
CA PHE A 146 -3.14 -0.79 -14.35
C PHE A 146 -1.67 -0.45 -14.16
N ILE A 147 -0.76 -1.25 -14.71
CA ILE A 147 0.69 -1.04 -14.53
C ILE A 147 1.36 -0.96 -15.89
N TYR A 148 2.35 -0.08 -16.03
CA TYR A 148 3.28 -0.12 -17.16
C TYR A 148 4.64 0.49 -16.80
N PRO A 149 5.73 0.03 -17.43
CA PRO A 149 7.02 0.70 -17.35
C PRO A 149 6.96 1.99 -18.17
N PHE A 150 7.73 3.00 -17.76
CA PHE A 150 7.79 4.27 -18.46
C PHE A 150 9.22 4.75 -18.63
N VAL A 151 9.57 5.19 -19.84
CA VAL A 151 10.88 5.72 -20.20
C VAL A 151 10.70 7.02 -20.98
N LYS A 152 11.42 8.06 -20.60
CA LYS A 152 11.49 9.33 -21.34
C LYS A 152 12.63 9.32 -22.36
N THR A 153 12.47 10.11 -23.41
CA THR A 153 13.53 10.35 -24.39
C THR A 153 14.64 11.22 -23.81
N ARG A 154 15.87 11.11 -24.33
CA ARG A 154 17.00 11.95 -23.88
C ARG A 154 16.76 13.46 -23.98
N PRO A 155 16.07 14.01 -25.00
CA PRO A 155 15.71 15.42 -25.05
C PRO A 155 14.97 15.93 -23.82
N TRP A 156 14.10 15.13 -23.17
CA TRP A 156 13.44 15.49 -21.92
C TRP A 156 14.44 15.97 -20.86
N TYR A 157 15.50 15.19 -20.67
CA TYR A 157 16.53 15.46 -19.66
C TYR A 157 17.46 16.61 -20.01
N ARG A 158 17.47 17.09 -21.26
CA ARG A 158 18.23 18.27 -21.68
C ARG A 158 17.47 19.57 -21.42
N MET A 159 16.18 19.50 -21.14
CA MET A 159 15.36 20.67 -20.86
C MET A 159 15.59 21.19 -19.43
N SER A 160 15.40 22.49 -19.25
CA SER A 160 15.41 23.10 -17.93
C SER A 160 14.29 22.54 -17.06
N LEU A 161 14.47 22.59 -15.74
CA LEU A 161 13.44 22.13 -14.79
C LEU A 161 12.13 22.91 -14.98
N ALA A 162 12.20 24.23 -15.23
CA ALA A 162 11.03 25.06 -15.44
C ALA A 162 10.22 24.66 -16.69
N ALA A 163 10.90 24.32 -17.79
CA ALA A 163 10.22 23.85 -18.99
C ALA A 163 9.54 22.49 -18.77
N ARG A 164 10.20 21.57 -18.05
CA ARG A 164 9.58 20.31 -17.64
C ARG A 164 8.42 20.50 -16.67
N GLN A 165 8.53 21.43 -15.72
CA GLN A 165 7.46 21.77 -14.78
C GLN A 165 6.20 22.25 -15.52
N GLY A 166 6.32 23.18 -16.48
CA GLY A 166 5.16 23.65 -17.24
C GLY A 166 4.41 22.54 -17.98
N MET A 167 5.14 21.61 -18.61
CA MET A 167 4.53 20.43 -19.24
C MET A 167 3.92 19.46 -18.21
N MET A 168 4.54 19.31 -17.04
CA MET A 168 3.98 18.49 -15.97
C MET A 168 2.75 19.13 -15.33
N ASP A 169 2.65 20.47 -15.28
CA ASP A 169 1.47 21.18 -14.78
C ASP A 169 0.24 20.86 -15.65
N GLU A 170 0.39 20.87 -16.98
CA GLU A 170 -0.65 20.41 -17.92
C GLU A 170 -1.03 18.94 -17.66
N HIS A 171 -0.04 18.05 -17.54
CA HIS A 171 -0.24 16.63 -17.27
C HIS A 171 -1.00 16.39 -15.96
N ILE A 172 -0.64 17.12 -14.89
CA ILE A 172 -1.29 17.07 -13.58
C ILE A 172 -2.73 17.59 -13.67
N GLN A 173 -2.97 18.67 -14.42
CA GLN A 173 -4.31 19.21 -14.62
C GLN A 173 -5.26 18.21 -15.28
N ILE A 174 -4.79 17.46 -16.27
CA ILE A 174 -5.57 16.39 -16.88
C ILE A 174 -5.83 15.27 -15.88
N GLY A 175 -4.80 14.82 -15.15
CA GLY A 175 -4.95 13.80 -14.11
C GLY A 175 -6.03 14.15 -13.07
N ARG A 176 -6.11 15.42 -12.67
CA ARG A 176 -7.11 15.92 -11.70
C ARG A 176 -8.56 15.84 -12.20
N LYS A 177 -8.81 15.70 -13.50
CA LYS A 177 -10.15 15.49 -14.05
C LYS A 177 -10.72 14.10 -13.69
N TYR A 178 -9.85 13.16 -13.30
CA TYR A 178 -10.19 11.75 -13.02
C TYR A 178 -9.86 11.37 -11.57
N PRO A 179 -10.57 11.94 -10.56
CA PRO A 179 -10.28 11.70 -9.14
C PRO A 179 -10.56 10.25 -8.69
N SER A 180 -11.29 9.47 -9.48
CA SER A 180 -11.53 8.03 -9.32
C SER A 180 -10.28 7.17 -9.57
N VAL A 181 -9.23 7.74 -10.18
CA VAL A 181 -8.00 7.04 -10.52
C VAL A 181 -6.87 7.46 -9.58
N LYS A 182 -6.39 6.51 -8.77
CA LYS A 182 -5.28 6.73 -7.85
C LYS A 182 -3.96 6.33 -8.51
N LEU A 183 -3.00 7.25 -8.57
CA LEU A 183 -1.68 7.01 -9.12
C LEU A 183 -0.67 6.65 -8.02
N ASN A 184 0.13 5.60 -8.29
CA ASN A 184 1.34 5.25 -7.56
C ASN A 184 2.52 5.27 -8.54
N THR A 185 3.39 6.27 -8.45
CA THR A 185 4.59 6.38 -9.29
C THR A 185 5.84 5.99 -8.50
N THR A 186 6.64 5.10 -9.08
CA THR A 186 7.91 4.66 -8.50
C THR A 186 9.03 4.76 -9.52
N TYR A 187 10.28 4.82 -9.08
CA TYR A 187 11.43 5.21 -9.88
C TYR A 187 12.47 4.09 -9.94
N SER A 188 13.06 3.86 -11.11
CA SER A 188 13.93 2.71 -11.36
C SER A 188 15.35 3.08 -11.83
N PHE A 189 15.70 4.37 -11.82
CA PHE A 189 17.01 4.87 -12.26
C PHE A 189 18.18 4.12 -11.59
N GLY A 190 18.94 3.37 -12.40
CA GLY A 190 20.14 2.65 -11.97
C GLY A 190 19.89 1.33 -11.25
N ILE A 191 18.63 0.90 -11.11
CA ILE A 191 18.25 -0.38 -10.49
C ILE A 191 17.49 -1.31 -11.42
N ASP A 192 16.88 -0.79 -12.50
CA ASP A 192 16.21 -1.57 -13.54
C ASP A 192 16.21 -0.79 -14.88
N ASP A 193 15.69 -1.39 -15.95
CA ASP A 193 15.78 -0.86 -17.33
C ASP A 193 14.84 0.33 -17.59
N GLN A 194 13.65 0.33 -16.99
CA GLN A 194 12.72 1.47 -17.07
C GLN A 194 13.18 2.65 -16.22
N GLU A 195 12.61 3.83 -16.44
CA GLU A 195 12.88 5.00 -15.59
C GLU A 195 11.84 5.12 -14.47
N PHE A 196 10.59 4.81 -14.79
CA PHE A 196 9.47 4.80 -13.86
C PHE A 196 8.66 3.52 -14.02
N VAL A 197 7.99 3.12 -12.93
CA VAL A 197 6.86 2.20 -13.00
C VAL A 197 5.67 2.96 -12.48
N VAL A 198 4.64 3.07 -13.32
CA VAL A 198 3.40 3.76 -12.99
C VAL A 198 2.29 2.74 -12.80
N ALA A 199 1.62 2.83 -11.66
CA ALA A 199 0.59 1.91 -11.22
C ALA A 199 -0.66 2.70 -10.83
N PHE A 200 -1.76 2.47 -11.54
CA PHE A 200 -3.03 3.17 -11.35
C PHE A 200 -4.07 2.23 -10.77
N GLU A 201 -4.69 2.63 -9.68
CA GLU A 201 -5.74 1.87 -9.01
C GLU A 201 -7.09 2.57 -9.18
N THR A 202 -8.13 1.83 -9.58
CA THR A 202 -9.50 2.37 -9.74
C THR A 202 -10.55 1.25 -9.75
N ASP A 203 -11.80 1.59 -9.43
CA ASP A 203 -12.96 0.74 -9.64
C ASP A 203 -13.62 0.98 -11.02
N GLU A 204 -13.20 2.03 -11.73
CA GLU A 204 -13.79 2.50 -13.00
C GLU A 204 -12.77 2.43 -14.16
N PRO A 205 -12.60 1.28 -14.84
CA PRO A 205 -11.67 1.14 -15.97
C PRO A 205 -11.90 2.12 -17.13
N ALA A 206 -13.15 2.59 -17.31
CA ALA A 206 -13.49 3.55 -18.35
C ALA A 206 -12.78 4.90 -18.11
N ASP A 207 -12.79 5.38 -16.86
CA ASP A 207 -12.10 6.62 -16.48
C ASP A 207 -10.60 6.53 -16.74
N PHE A 208 -9.99 5.37 -16.47
CA PHE A 208 -8.57 5.16 -16.78
C PHE A 208 -8.28 5.16 -18.29
N LEU A 209 -9.18 4.59 -19.10
CA LEU A 209 -9.06 4.63 -20.56
C LEU A 209 -9.08 6.08 -21.06
N ASP A 210 -10.08 6.85 -20.65
CA ASP A 210 -10.25 8.25 -21.07
C ASP A 210 -9.09 9.13 -20.58
N LEU A 211 -8.64 8.93 -19.33
CA LEU A 211 -7.45 9.58 -18.78
C LEU A 211 -6.21 9.35 -19.65
N VAL A 212 -5.89 8.09 -19.96
CA VAL A 212 -4.69 7.78 -20.75
C VAL A 212 -4.83 8.28 -22.18
N GLN A 213 -6.03 8.28 -22.76
CA GLN A 213 -6.29 8.87 -24.07
C GLN A 213 -6.00 10.37 -24.06
N GLU A 214 -6.52 11.12 -23.08
CA GLU A 214 -6.33 12.57 -22.98
C GLU A 214 -4.85 12.92 -22.69
N LEU A 215 -4.18 12.14 -21.85
CA LEU A 215 -2.75 12.33 -21.56
C LEU A 215 -1.86 12.21 -22.81
N ARG A 216 -2.29 11.46 -23.85
CA ARG A 216 -1.54 11.34 -25.11
C ARG A 216 -1.50 12.64 -25.91
N GLU A 217 -2.44 13.55 -25.68
CA GLU A 217 -2.53 14.84 -26.38
C GLU A 217 -1.61 15.92 -25.78
N THR A 218 -1.06 15.67 -24.58
CA THR A 218 -0.17 16.62 -23.87
C THR A 218 1.18 16.80 -24.56
N GLU A 219 1.82 17.96 -24.35
CA GLU A 219 3.17 18.21 -24.87
C GLU A 219 4.20 17.23 -24.27
N ALA A 220 4.00 16.84 -23.00
CA ALA A 220 4.84 15.86 -22.30
C ALA A 220 4.88 14.47 -22.99
N SER A 221 3.83 14.13 -23.75
CA SER A 221 3.68 12.87 -24.50
C SER A 221 4.73 12.71 -25.60
N LEU A 222 5.18 13.82 -26.22
CA LEU A 222 6.23 13.83 -27.25
C LEU A 222 7.56 13.23 -26.76
N TYR A 223 7.77 13.22 -25.45
CA TYR A 223 8.98 12.75 -24.82
C TYR A 223 8.87 11.33 -24.26
N THR A 224 7.80 10.60 -24.57
CA THR A 224 7.64 9.19 -24.17
C THR A 224 8.40 8.29 -25.14
N LEU A 225 9.40 7.56 -24.65
CA LEU A 225 10.14 6.56 -25.43
C LEU A 225 9.46 5.18 -25.35
N GLN A 226 8.99 4.82 -24.16
CA GLN A 226 8.33 3.54 -23.90
C GLN A 226 7.33 3.71 -22.77
N ASP A 227 6.10 3.23 -22.99
CA ASP A 227 4.99 3.15 -22.02
C ASP A 227 4.26 1.79 -22.10
N THR A 228 4.90 0.80 -22.74
CA THR A 228 4.36 -0.55 -22.95
C THR A 228 5.39 -1.61 -22.54
N PRO A 229 4.94 -2.84 -22.22
CA PRO A 229 3.55 -3.32 -22.17
C PRO A 229 2.73 -2.75 -21.00
N LEU A 230 1.41 -2.61 -21.20
CA LEU A 230 0.44 -2.26 -20.18
C LEU A 230 -0.29 -3.49 -19.65
N TYR A 231 -0.42 -3.59 -18.33
CA TYR A 231 -1.03 -4.72 -17.63
C TYR A 231 -2.32 -4.28 -16.95
N THR A 232 -3.42 -4.94 -17.28
CA THR A 232 -4.71 -4.78 -16.60
C THR A 232 -4.91 -5.92 -15.64
N CYS A 233 -4.95 -5.62 -14.35
CA CYS A 233 -4.96 -6.60 -13.27
C CYS A 233 -6.24 -6.47 -12.45
N ILE A 234 -6.78 -7.59 -11.98
CA ILE A 234 -7.97 -7.66 -11.14
C ILE A 234 -7.54 -8.05 -9.73
N ASN A 235 -7.88 -7.21 -8.76
CA ASN A 235 -7.57 -7.41 -7.34
C ASN A 235 -8.37 -8.60 -6.80
N MET A 236 -7.67 -9.52 -6.13
CA MET A 236 -8.22 -10.76 -5.57
C MET A 236 -7.43 -11.13 -4.32
N SER A 237 -7.98 -12.01 -3.47
CA SER A 237 -7.12 -12.72 -2.50
C SER A 237 -6.14 -13.65 -3.24
N LEU A 238 -5.05 -14.05 -2.56
CA LEU A 238 -4.07 -14.95 -3.17
C LEU A 238 -4.70 -16.29 -3.57
N ALA A 239 -5.55 -16.85 -2.71
CA ALA A 239 -6.25 -18.10 -3.00
C ALA A 239 -7.18 -17.97 -4.22
N GLU A 240 -7.92 -16.86 -4.35
CA GLU A 240 -8.77 -16.60 -5.52
C GLU A 240 -7.94 -16.41 -6.80
N ALA A 241 -6.81 -15.72 -6.73
CA ALA A 241 -5.89 -15.56 -7.85
C ALA A 241 -5.30 -16.90 -8.31
N LEU A 242 -4.93 -17.79 -7.37
CA LEU A 242 -4.50 -19.16 -7.67
C LEU A 242 -5.64 -20.01 -8.26
N ASP A 243 -6.89 -19.79 -7.83
CA ASP A 243 -8.06 -20.44 -8.42
C ASP A 243 -8.34 -19.98 -9.85
N ALA A 244 -8.08 -18.71 -10.16
CA ALA A 244 -8.21 -18.19 -11.52
C ALA A 244 -7.23 -18.85 -12.52
N LEU A 245 -6.11 -19.41 -12.07
CA LEU A 245 -5.16 -20.14 -12.93
C LEU A 245 -5.72 -21.46 -13.47
N GLY A 246 -6.82 -21.96 -12.89
CA GLY A 246 -7.49 -23.21 -13.24
C GLY A 246 -7.43 -24.26 -12.12
N GLY A 247 -7.96 -25.44 -12.38
CA GLY A 247 -7.95 -26.55 -11.41
C GLY A 247 -9.05 -26.49 -10.35
N PRO A 248 -9.00 -27.36 -9.32
CA PRO A 248 -9.96 -27.33 -8.22
C PRO A 248 -9.77 -26.07 -7.38
N LYS A 249 -10.89 -25.58 -6.82
CA LYS A 249 -10.88 -24.42 -5.95
C LYS A 249 -10.22 -24.74 -4.61
N ILE A 250 -9.38 -23.83 -4.14
CA ILE A 250 -8.83 -23.84 -2.77
C ILE A 250 -9.26 -22.62 -1.96
N ALA A 251 -9.75 -21.55 -2.62
CA ALA A 251 -10.31 -20.41 -1.93
C ALA A 251 -11.55 -20.86 -1.16
N GLU A 252 -11.59 -20.57 0.13
CA GLU A 252 -12.86 -20.64 0.84
C GLU A 252 -13.81 -19.62 0.20
N PRO A 253 -15.06 -19.98 -0.11
CA PRO A 253 -16.02 -19.01 -0.59
C PRO A 253 -16.03 -17.86 0.41
N ARG A 254 -15.85 -16.64 -0.09
CA ARG A 254 -15.94 -15.41 0.69
C ARG A 254 -17.31 -15.41 1.36
N LYS A 255 -17.40 -15.97 2.57
CA LYS A 255 -18.61 -15.89 3.38
C LYS A 255 -18.84 -14.39 3.53
N THR A 256 -20.06 -13.93 3.26
CA THR A 256 -20.53 -12.64 3.78
C THR A 256 -19.95 -12.50 5.17
N GLU A 257 -19.08 -11.51 5.38
CA GLU A 257 -18.10 -11.49 6.48
C GLU A 257 -18.71 -12.01 7.78
N THR A 258 -18.51 -13.30 8.06
CA THR A 258 -18.55 -13.77 9.44
C THR A 258 -17.15 -13.42 9.90
N ILE A 259 -17.01 -12.19 10.40
CA ILE A 259 -15.76 -11.66 10.96
C ILE A 259 -15.28 -12.72 11.95
N LYS A 260 -14.29 -13.53 11.55
CA LYS A 260 -13.58 -14.40 12.49
C LYS A 260 -12.82 -13.47 13.42
N GLU A 261 -12.86 -13.75 14.71
CA GLU A 261 -12.00 -13.03 15.65
C GLU A 261 -10.54 -13.24 15.26
N VAL A 262 -9.87 -12.16 14.89
CA VAL A 262 -8.43 -12.14 14.62
C VAL A 262 -7.79 -11.22 15.63
N TRP A 263 -6.80 -11.74 16.34
CA TRP A 263 -6.02 -11.02 17.35
C TRP A 263 -4.55 -11.05 16.97
N ILE A 264 -3.84 -9.96 17.25
CA ILE A 264 -2.37 -9.94 17.22
C ILE A 264 -1.83 -9.43 18.55
N ASP A 265 -0.70 -9.99 18.97
CA ASP A 265 0.14 -9.43 20.02
C ASP A 265 0.89 -8.21 19.47
N VAL A 266 0.89 -7.11 20.22
CA VAL A 266 1.50 -5.85 19.79
C VAL A 266 2.82 -5.60 20.50
N CYS A 267 2.77 -5.46 21.83
CA CYS A 267 3.93 -5.28 22.70
C CYS A 267 3.53 -5.40 24.18
N PRO A 268 4.51 -5.55 25.09
CA PRO A 268 4.28 -5.34 26.53
C PRO A 268 3.69 -3.95 26.83
N VAL A 269 2.90 -3.85 27.91
CA VAL A 269 2.26 -2.60 28.32
C VAL A 269 3.28 -1.53 28.71
N ASP A 270 4.39 -1.91 29.33
CA ASP A 270 5.47 -1.00 29.72
C ASP A 270 6.31 -0.47 28.54
N GLU A 271 6.17 -1.07 27.35
CA GLU A 271 6.77 -0.59 26.10
C GLU A 271 5.84 0.32 25.28
N PHE A 272 4.66 0.68 25.81
CA PHE A 272 3.72 1.60 25.16
C PHE A 272 3.16 2.61 26.15
N GLN A 273 3.88 3.73 26.28
CA GLN A 273 3.64 4.74 27.31
C GLN A 273 2.48 5.68 26.94
N PRO A 274 1.83 6.33 27.92
CA PRO A 274 0.82 7.35 27.67
C PRO A 274 1.31 8.46 26.73
N GLY A 275 0.47 8.84 25.76
CA GLY A 275 0.77 9.78 24.68
C GLY A 275 1.42 9.15 23.45
N GLU A 276 1.80 7.86 23.49
CA GLU A 276 2.36 7.18 22.33
C GLU A 276 1.29 6.69 21.36
N THR A 277 1.70 6.57 20.10
CA THR A 277 0.90 5.98 19.03
C THR A 277 1.76 5.00 18.24
N LYS A 278 1.20 3.85 17.84
CA LYS A 278 1.84 2.81 17.05
C LYS A 278 0.99 2.48 15.83
N VAL A 279 1.64 2.18 14.70
CA VAL A 279 0.99 1.63 13.49
C VAL A 279 1.32 0.16 13.39
N LEU A 280 0.30 -0.67 13.24
CA LEU A 280 0.39 -2.12 13.06
C LEU A 280 -0.45 -2.59 11.88
N TYR A 281 -0.25 -3.83 11.45
CA TYR A 281 -1.01 -4.45 10.37
C TYR A 281 -1.83 -5.63 10.90
N LEU A 282 -3.15 -5.55 10.74
CA LEU A 282 -4.10 -6.62 11.06
C LEU A 282 -4.86 -6.98 9.78
N ASP A 283 -4.75 -8.21 9.32
CA ASP A 283 -5.39 -8.70 8.09
C ASP A 283 -5.11 -7.81 6.85
N GLY A 284 -3.85 -7.37 6.71
CA GLY A 284 -3.41 -6.48 5.63
C GLY A 284 -3.85 -5.01 5.76
N GLN A 285 -4.63 -4.66 6.79
CA GLN A 285 -5.08 -3.29 7.05
C GLN A 285 -4.18 -2.60 8.08
N GLN A 286 -3.85 -1.32 7.86
CA GLN A 286 -3.13 -0.53 8.86
C GLN A 286 -4.08 -0.10 9.98
N VAL A 287 -3.65 -0.33 11.21
CA VAL A 287 -4.35 0.05 12.43
C VAL A 287 -3.47 1.01 13.21
N ALA A 288 -4.06 2.11 13.67
CA ALA A 288 -3.45 3.06 14.58
C ALA A 288 -3.87 2.70 16.01
N LEU A 289 -2.90 2.32 16.84
CA LEU A 289 -3.06 2.09 18.27
C LEU A 289 -2.61 3.34 19.02
N PHE A 290 -3.47 3.86 19.89
CA PHE A 290 -3.25 5.08 20.67
C PHE A 290 -3.25 4.74 22.16
N ASN A 291 -2.34 5.34 22.92
CA ASN A 291 -2.40 5.34 24.38
C ASN A 291 -2.71 6.77 24.86
N VAL A 292 -3.94 7.00 25.31
CA VAL A 292 -4.39 8.31 25.81
C VAL A 292 -4.55 8.23 27.32
N ASP A 293 -3.57 8.76 28.05
CA ASP A 293 -3.52 8.76 29.51
C ASP A 293 -3.71 7.36 30.14
N GLY A 294 -3.17 6.32 29.49
CA GLY A 294 -3.28 4.93 29.93
C GLY A 294 -4.47 4.16 29.32
N ASN A 295 -5.38 4.84 28.64
CA ASN A 295 -6.50 4.21 27.94
C ASN A 295 -6.09 3.88 26.50
N LEU A 296 -6.28 2.62 26.09
CA LEU A 296 -5.87 2.13 24.79
C LEU A 296 -7.03 2.15 23.80
N TYR A 297 -6.78 2.70 22.62
CA TYR A 297 -7.75 2.77 21.52
C TYR A 297 -7.11 2.29 20.23
N ALA A 298 -7.86 1.60 19.38
CA ALA A 298 -7.37 1.18 18.08
C ALA A 298 -8.40 1.49 16.99
N LEU A 299 -7.98 2.25 15.98
CA LEU A 299 -8.78 2.58 14.81
C LEU A 299 -8.05 2.18 13.54
N SER A 300 -8.73 2.14 12.41
CA SER A 300 -8.08 2.15 11.11
C SER A 300 -7.12 3.33 11.06
N ASN A 301 -5.85 3.09 10.71
CA ASN A 301 -4.91 4.19 10.49
C ASN A 301 -5.31 5.04 9.28
N ARG A 302 -6.32 4.62 8.51
CA ARG A 302 -6.78 5.31 7.31
C ARG A 302 -8.10 6.01 7.60
N CYS A 303 -8.06 7.34 7.57
CA CYS A 303 -9.24 8.19 7.59
C CYS A 303 -10.22 7.82 6.44
N SER A 304 -11.52 7.79 6.72
CA SER A 304 -12.55 7.46 5.74
C SER A 304 -12.72 8.48 4.60
N HIS A 305 -12.26 9.72 4.76
CA HIS A 305 -12.33 10.76 3.73
C HIS A 305 -11.30 10.52 2.61
N ALA A 306 -10.01 10.64 2.94
CA ALA A 306 -8.92 10.60 1.95
C ALA A 306 -7.82 9.58 2.32
N ARG A 307 -8.07 8.71 3.32
CA ARG A 307 -7.12 7.70 3.84
C ARG A 307 -5.86 8.27 4.50
N GLY A 308 -5.95 9.50 5.01
CA GLY A 308 -4.85 10.10 5.80
C GLY A 308 -4.52 9.31 7.07
N PRO A 309 -3.25 9.37 7.53
CA PRO A 309 -2.71 8.58 8.64
C PRO A 309 -3.23 9.10 9.98
N LEU A 310 -4.23 8.44 10.56
CA LEU A 310 -4.79 8.84 11.85
C LEU A 310 -3.76 8.71 12.99
N ALA A 311 -2.77 7.83 12.87
CA ALA A 311 -1.68 7.71 13.85
C ALA A 311 -0.78 8.95 13.95
N GLU A 312 -0.83 9.84 12.95
CA GLU A 312 -0.12 11.12 12.93
C GLU A 312 -1.05 12.29 13.28
N GLY A 313 -2.32 11.98 13.60
CA GLY A 313 -3.33 12.97 13.94
C GLY A 313 -3.15 13.55 15.34
N GLU A 314 -3.68 14.76 15.53
CA GLU A 314 -3.72 15.42 16.83
C GLU A 314 -4.85 14.84 17.68
N ILE A 315 -4.53 14.46 18.92
CA ILE A 315 -5.49 13.90 19.87
C ILE A 315 -6.03 15.02 20.76
N GLU A 316 -7.36 15.14 20.80
CA GLU A 316 -8.06 16.06 21.70
C GLU A 316 -8.87 15.25 22.71
N VAL A 317 -8.66 15.53 23.99
CA VAL A 317 -9.41 14.94 25.11
C VAL A 317 -10.38 16.00 25.65
N SER A 318 -11.66 15.67 25.71
CA SER A 318 -12.72 16.50 26.29
C SER A 318 -13.58 15.68 27.25
N ASP A 319 -14.51 16.36 27.95
CA ASP A 319 -15.49 15.70 28.82
C ASP A 319 -16.41 14.73 28.06
N ASP A 320 -16.57 14.94 26.74
CA ASP A 320 -17.44 14.14 25.86
C ASP A 320 -16.73 12.95 25.19
N GLY A 321 -15.40 12.83 25.34
CA GLY A 321 -14.63 11.72 24.78
C GLY A 321 -13.22 12.11 24.31
N CYS A 322 -12.57 11.18 23.61
CA CYS A 322 -11.26 11.39 23.01
C CYS A 322 -11.41 11.35 21.49
N THR A 323 -10.89 12.35 20.78
CA THR A 323 -10.96 12.40 19.32
C THR A 323 -9.57 12.49 18.71
N VAL A 324 -9.44 12.01 17.48
CA VAL A 324 -8.25 12.19 16.65
C VAL A 324 -8.60 13.00 15.41
N THR A 325 -7.82 14.06 15.16
CA THR A 325 -7.96 14.91 13.98
C THR A 325 -7.01 14.43 12.89
N CYS A 326 -7.56 14.00 11.76
CA CYS A 326 -6.78 13.57 10.61
C CYS A 326 -5.88 14.72 10.10
N PRO A 327 -4.55 14.52 9.93
CA PRO A 327 -3.63 15.60 9.60
C PRO A 327 -3.80 16.17 8.19
N TRP A 328 -4.54 15.50 7.30
CA TRP A 328 -4.66 15.91 5.89
C TRP A 328 -5.79 16.88 5.61
N HIS A 329 -6.99 16.59 6.13
CA HIS A 329 -8.20 17.36 5.84
C HIS A 329 -9.05 17.62 7.09
N TYR A 330 -8.46 17.42 8.27
CA TYR A 330 -9.04 17.79 9.57
C TYR A 330 -10.39 17.15 9.90
N ALA A 331 -10.72 16.03 9.26
CA ALA A 331 -11.82 15.19 9.71
C ALA A 331 -11.48 14.63 11.09
N LYS A 332 -12.39 14.82 12.05
CA LYS A 332 -12.27 14.38 13.44
C LYS A 332 -13.04 13.09 13.65
N PHE A 333 -12.40 12.13 14.31
CA PHE A 333 -12.99 10.84 14.63
C PHE A 333 -12.92 10.58 16.13
N ASP A 334 -14.00 10.03 16.69
CA ASP A 334 -14.00 9.53 18.06
C ASP A 334 -13.10 8.28 18.17
N LEU A 335 -12.16 8.27 19.12
CA LEU A 335 -11.19 7.18 19.29
C LEU A 335 -11.83 5.88 19.78
N SER A 336 -12.96 5.94 20.47
CA SER A 336 -13.63 4.75 21.02
C SER A 336 -14.44 3.98 19.97
N SER A 337 -15.03 4.71 19.02
CA SER A 337 -16.03 4.17 18.09
C SER A 337 -15.64 4.32 16.62
N GLY A 338 -14.69 5.19 16.30
CA GLY A 338 -14.33 5.56 14.93
C GLY A 338 -15.37 6.44 14.23
N GLN A 339 -16.42 6.90 14.93
CA GLN A 339 -17.45 7.76 14.36
C GLN A 339 -16.90 9.13 13.97
N VAL A 340 -17.44 9.71 12.90
CA VAL A 340 -17.12 11.08 12.52
C VAL A 340 -17.74 12.02 13.55
N VAL A 341 -16.91 12.88 14.13
CA VAL A 341 -17.35 13.92 15.07
C VAL A 341 -17.47 15.25 14.36
N ASP A 342 -16.53 15.58 13.47
CA ASP A 342 -16.50 16.84 12.73
C ASP A 342 -15.67 16.73 11.43
N GLY A 343 -15.78 17.72 10.56
CA GLY A 343 -15.00 17.87 9.34
C GLY A 343 -15.59 17.19 8.11
N VAL A 344 -14.74 16.91 7.12
CA VAL A 344 -15.16 16.58 5.75
C VAL A 344 -15.47 15.10 5.49
N ALA A 345 -15.27 14.22 6.48
CA ALA A 345 -15.57 12.80 6.33
C ALA A 345 -17.07 12.54 6.45
N SER A 346 -17.62 11.67 5.60
CA SER A 346 -19.06 11.31 5.62
C SER A 346 -19.33 9.91 6.20
N ALA A 347 -18.29 9.16 6.56
CA ALA A 347 -18.40 7.79 7.05
C ALA A 347 -17.45 7.53 8.22
N PRO A 348 -17.79 6.64 9.17
CA PRO A 348 -16.89 6.25 10.25
C PRO A 348 -15.65 5.50 9.72
N VAL A 349 -14.62 5.41 10.55
CA VAL A 349 -13.51 4.47 10.35
C VAL A 349 -13.73 3.20 11.18
N PRO A 350 -13.23 2.03 10.73
CA PRO A 350 -13.24 0.83 11.55
C PRO A 350 -12.54 1.05 12.90
N SER A 351 -13.16 0.60 13.99
CA SER A 351 -12.53 0.46 15.30
C SER A 351 -12.15 -1.00 15.56
N TYR A 352 -11.15 -1.19 16.42
CA TYR A 352 -10.62 -2.49 16.81
C TYR A 352 -10.63 -2.60 18.33
N ILE A 353 -10.81 -3.82 18.83
CA ILE A 353 -10.76 -4.10 20.26
C ILE A 353 -9.31 -4.16 20.69
N VAL A 354 -9.01 -3.52 21.83
CA VAL A 354 -7.72 -3.61 22.49
C VAL A 354 -7.90 -4.30 23.83
N GLU A 355 -7.10 -5.34 24.09
CA GLU A 355 -7.10 -6.07 25.35
C GLU A 355 -5.69 -6.22 25.89
N VAL A 356 -5.54 -6.14 27.20
CA VAL A 356 -4.30 -6.51 27.88
C VAL A 356 -4.46 -7.93 28.42
N ARG A 357 -3.58 -8.84 28.01
CA ARG A 357 -3.53 -10.23 28.49
C ARG A 357 -2.10 -10.52 28.92
N ASP A 358 -1.91 -10.94 30.18
CA ASP A 358 -0.59 -11.25 30.75
C ASP A 358 0.46 -10.15 30.47
N ASP A 359 0.11 -8.89 30.77
CA ASP A 359 0.93 -7.68 30.56
C ASP A 359 1.32 -7.37 29.10
N VAL A 360 0.68 -8.01 28.12
CA VAL A 360 0.85 -7.76 26.69
C VAL A 360 -0.42 -7.15 26.09
N ILE A 361 -0.25 -6.13 25.27
CA ILE A 361 -1.32 -5.48 24.51
C ILE A 361 -1.63 -6.33 23.27
N TYR A 362 -2.90 -6.70 23.12
CA TYR A 362 -3.45 -7.36 21.95
C TYR A 362 -4.43 -6.43 21.24
N VAL A 363 -4.40 -6.44 19.91
CA VAL A 363 -5.38 -5.74 19.07
C VAL A 363 -6.11 -6.76 18.22
N GLY A 364 -7.44 -6.67 18.20
CA GLY A 364 -8.26 -7.61 17.45
C GLY A 364 -9.53 -7.02 16.86
N ARG A 365 -10.08 -7.74 15.89
CA ARG A 365 -11.38 -7.43 15.28
C ARG A 365 -12.39 -8.45 15.82
N VAL A 366 -13.43 -8.00 16.51
CA VAL A 366 -14.53 -8.85 16.99
C VAL A 366 -15.77 -8.60 16.11
N PRO A 367 -16.53 -9.64 15.73
CA PRO A 367 -17.79 -9.45 15.01
C PRO A 367 -18.73 -8.53 15.78
N VAL A 368 -19.29 -7.53 15.10
CA VAL A 368 -20.42 -6.76 15.62
C VAL A 368 -21.57 -7.74 15.78
N ALA A 369 -22.10 -7.90 16.99
CA ALA A 369 -23.30 -8.69 17.22
C ALA A 369 -24.44 -8.08 16.39
N GLU A 370 -25.15 -8.93 15.62
CA GLU A 370 -26.30 -8.52 14.80
C GLU A 370 -27.39 -7.77 15.58
#